data_AF-A0A2I0VL02-F1
#
_entry.id   AF-A0A2I0VL02-F1
#
_cell.length_a   1.000
_cell.length_b   1.000
_cell.length_c   1.000
_cell.angle_alpha   90.00
_cell.angle_beta   90.00
_cell.angle_gamma   90.00
#
_symmetry.space_group_name_H-M   'P 1'
#
loop_
_entity.id
_entity.type
_entity.pdbx_description
1 polymer ?
#
loop_
_entity_poly.entity_id
_entity_poly.type
_entity_poly.pdbx_seq_one_letter_code
_entity_poly.pdbx_strand_id
1 'polypeptide(L)'
;MSWNALRNVLKYLNFPPKISKLVIECVEDSKFALIINGRYSSWIHTKSGFRQGCPLSPILFILSAQLLSNAFAQSSCGLKSIPMDQEYHIYCMRMMW
;
A
#
# COMPACT_ATOMS: atom_id res chain seq x y z
N MET A 1 1.19 -6.25 -0.94
CA MET A 1 -0.22 -5.84 -0.72
C MET A 1 -1.06 -6.32 -1.89
N SER A 2 -2.07 -7.17 -1.68
CA SER A 2 -2.98 -7.59 -2.75
C SER A 2 -4.03 -6.51 -3.05
N TRP A 3 -4.52 -6.44 -4.29
CA TRP A 3 -5.57 -5.49 -4.67
C TRP A 3 -6.88 -5.73 -3.92
N ASN A 4 -7.20 -6.99 -3.61
CA ASN A 4 -8.35 -7.34 -2.80
C ASN A 4 -8.21 -6.81 -1.37
N ALA A 5 -7.03 -6.90 -0.76
CA ALA A 5 -6.79 -6.33 0.56
C ALA A 5 -6.94 -4.80 0.53
N LEU A 6 -6.41 -4.13 -0.50
CA LEU A 6 -6.56 -2.68 -0.65
C LEU A 6 -8.04 -2.26 -0.81
N ARG A 7 -8.83 -3.00 -1.58
CA ARG A 7 -10.29 -2.77 -1.68
C ARG A 7 -10.97 -2.89 -0.33
N ASN A 8 -10.57 -3.86 0.49
CA ASN A 8 -11.13 -4.04 1.83
C ASN A 8 -10.73 -2.90 2.78
N VAL A 9 -9.48 -2.43 2.72
CA VAL A 9 -9.02 -1.25 3.49
C VAL A 9 -9.85 -0.02 3.14
N LEU A 10 -10.02 0.28 1.85
CA LEU A 10 -10.79 1.44 1.40
C LEU A 10 -12.27 1.37 1.81
N LYS A 11 -12.86 0.16 1.77
CA LYS A 11 -14.23 -0.09 2.25
C LYS A 11 -14.34 0.10 3.76
N TYR A 12 -13.41 -0.45 4.54
CA TYR A 12 -13.41 -0.35 6.00
C TYR A 12 -13.27 1.10 6.47
N LEU A 13 -12.42 1.88 5.79
CA LEU A 13 -12.23 3.30 6.06
C LEU A 13 -13.36 4.19 5.49
N ASN A 14 -14.42 3.61 4.92
CA ASN A 14 -15.57 4.32 4.34
C ASN A 14 -15.20 5.40 3.30
N PHE A 15 -14.21 5.11 2.43
CA PHE A 15 -13.88 6.02 1.34
C PHE A 15 -15.03 6.15 0.33
N PRO A 16 -15.24 7.34 -0.27
CA PRO A 16 -16.21 7.52 -1.33
C PRO A 16 -15.94 6.57 -2.51
N PRO A 17 -16.97 5.92 -3.08
CA PRO A 17 -16.80 4.88 -4.10
C PRO A 17 -16.09 5.39 -5.36
N LYS A 18 -16.27 6.67 -5.70
CA LYS A 18 -15.58 7.32 -6.82
C LYS A 18 -14.07 7.38 -6.59
N ILE A 19 -13.62 7.77 -5.40
CA ILE A 19 -12.20 7.86 -5.06
C ILE A 19 -11.61 6.45 -4.97
N SER A 20 -12.31 5.52 -4.33
CA SER A 20 -11.87 4.13 -4.25
C SER A 20 -11.65 3.51 -5.64
N LYS A 21 -12.54 3.79 -6.59
CA LYS A 21 -12.38 3.34 -7.98
C LYS A 21 -11.12 3.90 -8.62
N LEU A 22 -10.90 5.22 -8.52
CA LEU A 22 -9.70 5.87 -9.08
C LEU A 22 -8.41 5.32 -8.48
N VAL A 23 -8.37 5.13 -7.14
CA VAL A 23 -7.21 4.56 -6.46
C VAL A 23 -6.91 3.16 -6.99
N ILE A 24 -7.93 2.31 -7.11
CA ILE A 24 -7.79 0.94 -7.61
C ILE A 24 -7.30 0.91 -9.06
N GLU A 25 -7.89 1.72 -9.95
CA GLU A 25 -7.47 1.81 -11.35
C GLU A 25 -5.99 2.25 -11.46
N CYS A 26 -5.53 3.13 -10.57
CA CYS A 26 -4.14 3.54 -10.51
C CYS A 26 -3.17 2.42 -10.09
N VAL A 27 -3.62 1.33 -9.44
CA VAL A 27 -2.71 0.25 -8.99
C VAL A 27 -2.88 -1.06 -9.76
N GLU A 28 -4.09 -1.38 -10.21
CA GLU A 28 -4.44 -2.72 -10.72
C GLU A 28 -3.84 -3.03 -12.11
N ASP A 29 -3.65 -2.04 -12.99
CA ASP A 29 -3.09 -2.23 -14.34
C ASP A 29 -1.66 -1.66 -14.49
N SER A 30 -0.86 -1.75 -13.42
CA SER A 30 0.54 -1.29 -13.52
C SER A 30 1.43 -2.30 -14.26
N LYS A 31 2.20 -1.80 -15.22
CA LYS A 31 3.19 -2.56 -15.99
C LYS A 31 4.56 -1.93 -15.78
N PHE A 32 5.57 -2.76 -15.59
CA PHE A 32 6.95 -2.32 -15.42
C PHE A 32 7.88 -3.16 -16.28
N ALA A 33 8.96 -2.55 -16.75
CA ALA A 33 10.07 -3.23 -17.38
C ALA A 33 11.31 -2.93 -16.54
N LEU A 34 12.14 -3.94 -16.32
CA LEU A 34 13.40 -3.78 -15.60
C LEU A 34 14.49 -3.40 -16.60
N ILE A 35 15.36 -2.48 -16.21
CA ILE A 35 16.57 -2.19 -16.97
C ILE A 35 17.68 -3.07 -16.39
N ILE A 36 18.11 -4.07 -17.16
CA ILE A 36 19.17 -5.01 -16.79
C ILE A 36 20.33 -4.80 -17.76
N ASN A 37 21.48 -4.33 -17.26
CA ASN A 37 22.66 -4.02 -18.07
C ASN A 37 22.35 -3.08 -19.26
N GLY A 38 21.52 -2.06 -19.04
CA GLY A 38 21.12 -1.08 -20.06
C GLY A 38 20.09 -1.58 -21.08
N ARG A 39 19.58 -2.81 -20.95
CA ARG A 39 18.51 -3.35 -21.80
C ARG A 39 17.22 -3.49 -21.01
N TYR A 40 16.10 -3.12 -21.64
CA TYR A 40 14.78 -3.35 -21.07
C TYR A 40 14.42 -4.83 -21.10
N SER A 41 13.88 -5.35 -19.99
CA SER A 41 13.23 -6.65 -19.94
C SER A 41 11.89 -6.60 -20.70
N SER A 42 11.27 -7.77 -20.87
CA SER A 42 9.85 -7.84 -21.22
C SER A 42 9.00 -7.12 -20.17
N TRP A 43 7.85 -6.60 -20.60
CA TRP A 43 6.86 -6.03 -19.70
C TRP A 43 6.37 -7.08 -18.69
N ILE A 44 6.37 -6.69 -17.42
CA ILE A 44 5.88 -7.49 -16.31
C ILE A 44 4.60 -6.81 -15.80
N HIS A 45 3.51 -7.57 -15.76
CA HIS A 45 2.25 -7.12 -15.16
C HIS A 45 2.28 -7.36 -13.66
N THR A 46 2.08 -6.32 -12.86
CA THR A 46 1.96 -6.47 -11.40
C THR A 46 0.64 -7.14 -11.05
N LYS A 47 0.70 -8.22 -10.26
CA LYS A 47 -0.50 -8.80 -9.63
C LYS A 47 -0.73 -8.30 -8.20
N SER A 48 0.24 -7.59 -7.62
CA SER A 48 0.19 -7.04 -6.26
C SER A 48 1.34 -6.06 -6.01
N GLY A 49 1.25 -5.27 -4.94
CA GLY A 49 2.32 -4.39 -4.45
C GLY A 49 2.24 -2.97 -4.98
N PHE A 50 2.65 -1.99 -4.18
CA PHE A 50 2.60 -0.58 -4.61
C PHE A 50 3.83 -0.21 -5.45
N ARG A 51 3.66 0.72 -6.40
CA ARG A 51 4.77 1.24 -7.21
C ARG A 51 5.70 2.08 -6.34
N GLN A 52 6.91 1.62 -6.05
CA GLN A 52 7.97 2.50 -5.54
C GLN A 52 8.22 3.61 -6.58
N GLY A 53 8.45 4.84 -6.16
CA GLY A 53 8.48 5.97 -7.09
C GLY A 53 7.15 6.74 -7.20
N CYS A 54 6.01 6.11 -6.88
CA CYS A 54 4.71 6.76 -7.01
C CYS A 54 4.37 7.55 -5.74
N PRO A 55 3.97 8.84 -5.85
CA PRO A 55 3.65 9.67 -4.68
C PRO A 55 2.44 9.15 -3.88
N LEU A 56 1.59 8.31 -4.49
CA LEU A 56 0.41 7.75 -3.85
C LEU A 56 0.73 6.51 -3.00
N SER A 57 1.76 5.75 -3.37
CA SER A 57 2.12 4.47 -2.74
C SER A 57 2.39 4.56 -1.23
N PRO A 58 3.13 5.56 -0.72
CA PRO A 58 3.40 5.69 0.72
C PRO A 58 2.13 5.85 1.55
N ILE A 59 1.17 6.66 1.08
CA ILE A 59 -0.09 6.91 1.78
C ILE A 59 -0.93 5.64 1.81
N LEU A 60 -1.05 4.93 0.69
CA LEU A 60 -1.81 3.69 0.63
C LEU A 60 -1.21 2.58 1.51
N PHE A 61 0.13 2.52 1.60
CA PHE A 61 0.82 1.60 2.50
C PHE A 61 0.51 1.90 3.97
N ILE A 62 0.60 3.17 4.35
CA ILE A 62 0.27 3.65 5.70
C ILE A 62 -1.17 3.27 6.09
N LEU A 63 -2.15 3.58 5.23
CA LEU A 63 -3.56 3.28 5.50
C LEU A 63 -3.79 1.77 5.71
N SER A 64 -3.08 0.96 4.92
CA SER A 64 -3.13 -0.50 5.02
C SER A 64 -2.50 -0.99 6.33
N ALA A 65 -1.37 -0.41 6.74
CA ALA A 65 -0.70 -0.74 7.99
C ALA A 65 -1.53 -0.32 9.22
N GLN A 66 -2.21 0.83 9.17
CA GLN A 66 -3.13 1.26 10.24
C GLN A 66 -4.30 0.28 10.40
N LEU A 67 -4.90 -0.17 9.29
CA LEU A 67 -5.95 -1.20 9.34
C LEU A 67 -5.44 -2.48 10.00
N LEU A 68 -4.24 -2.91 9.62
CA LEU A 68 -3.62 -4.13 10.14
C LEU A 68 -3.36 -4.01 11.65
N SER A 69 -2.82 -2.88 12.12
CA SER A 69 -2.64 -2.60 13.54
C SER A 69 -3.96 -2.63 14.31
N ASN A 70 -5.02 -2.06 13.75
CA ASN A 70 -6.36 -2.08 14.36
C ASN A 70 -6.93 -3.51 14.45
N ALA A 71 -6.73 -4.33 13.40
CA ALA A 71 -7.16 -5.73 13.39
C ALA A 71 -6.41 -6.55 14.46
N PHE A 72 -5.11 -6.32 14.63
CA PHE A 72 -4.31 -6.95 15.68
C PHE A 72 -4.65 -6.44 17.08
N ALA A 73 -5.04 -5.17 17.24
CA ALA A 73 -5.46 -4.65 18.54
C ALA A 73 -6.80 -5.26 19.00
N GLN A 74 -7.70 -5.58 18.07
CA GLN A 74 -9.01 -6.17 18.35
C GLN A 74 -8.93 -7.68 18.64
N SER A 75 -7.95 -8.37 18.07
CA SER A 75 -7.67 -9.77 18.37
C SER A 75 -6.68 -9.81 19.52
N SER A 76 -7.08 -10.16 20.74
CA SER A 76 -6.25 -10.17 21.97
C SER A 76 -5.07 -11.15 21.93
N CYS A 77 -4.19 -11.04 20.94
CA CYS A 77 -3.10 -11.95 20.65
C CYS A 77 -1.77 -11.29 21.02
N GLY A 78 -1.57 -10.94 22.31
CA GLY A 78 -0.27 -10.62 22.95
C GLY A 78 0.66 -9.57 22.31
N LEU A 79 0.34 -9.04 21.12
CA LEU A 79 1.12 -8.13 20.31
C LEU A 79 0.67 -6.73 20.69
N LYS A 80 1.50 -6.07 21.49
CA LYS A 80 1.30 -4.67 21.83
C LYS A 80 1.55 -3.85 20.56
N SER A 81 0.49 -3.49 19.85
CA SER A 81 0.59 -2.57 18.72
C SER A 81 1.15 -1.25 19.23
N ILE A 82 2.36 -0.89 18.82
CA ILE A 82 2.91 0.45 19.08
C ILE A 82 1.99 1.41 18.32
N PRO A 83 1.41 2.43 18.98
CA PRO A 83 0.61 3.42 18.29
C PRO A 83 1.47 4.03 17.18
N MET A 84 0.95 4.01 15.95
CA MET A 84 1.66 4.55 14.79
C MET A 84 1.61 6.07 14.90
N ASP A 85 2.51 6.63 15.71
CA ASP A 85 2.61 8.06 15.95
C ASP A 85 3.09 8.81 14.70
N GLN A 86 2.77 10.10 14.60
CA GLN A 86 3.00 10.93 13.42
C GLN A 86 4.50 11.03 13.07
N GLU A 87 5.38 10.79 14.05
CA GLU A 87 6.83 10.74 13.89
C GLU A 87 7.30 9.51 13.08
N TYR A 88 6.70 8.33 13.30
CA TYR A 88 7.06 7.09 12.58
C TYR A 88 6.64 7.12 11.10
N HIS A 89 5.61 7.89 10.74
CA HIS A 89 5.24 8.12 9.33
C HIS A 89 6.41 8.70 8.53
N ILE A 90 7.15 9.66 9.11
CA ILE A 90 8.28 10.31 8.45
C ILE A 90 9.43 9.32 8.28
N TYR A 91 9.71 8.49 9.29
CA TYR A 91 10.75 7.45 9.21
C TYR A 91 10.42 6.33 8.21
N CYS A 92 9.15 5.89 8.16
CA CYS A 92 8.72 4.85 7.22
C CYS A 92 8.77 5.35 5.77
N MET A 93 8.37 6.61 5.52
CA MET A 93 8.58 7.23 4.21
C MET A 93 10.06 7.37 3.87
N ARG A 94 10.93 7.65 4.84
CA ARG A 94 12.39 7.77 4.62
C ARG A 94 13.10 6.44 4.38
N MET A 95 12.50 5.30 4.74
CA MET A 95 13.00 3.95 4.39
C MET A 95 12.44 3.40 3.08
N MET A 96 11.40 4.03 2.51
CA MET A 96 10.77 3.62 1.25
C MET A 96 11.35 4.33 0.02
N TRP A 97 12.43 5.10 0.20
CA TRP A 97 13.20 5.81 -0.82
C TRP A 97 14.70 5.74 -0.54
#